data_AF-A0A4Y7R891-F1
#
_entry.id   AF-A0A4Y7R891-F1
#
_cell.length_a   1.000
_cell.length_b   1.000
_cell.length_c   1.000
_cell.angle_alpha   90.00
_cell.angle_beta   90.00
_cell.angle_gamma   90.00
#
_symmetry.space_group_name_H-M   'P 1'
#
loop_
_entity.id
_entity.type
_entity.pdbx_description
1 polymer ?
#
loop_
_entity_poly.entity_id
_entity_poly.type
_entity_poly.pdbx_seq_one_letter_code
_entity_poly.pdbx_strand_id
1 'polypeptide(L)'
;MVSKELLDELDRNHIEYIVGMRMRKAKEVGEVLKTGGKYKVVRDKLRVKEVWCDANRYIICYNPIQAEYDEKAREEMVAKLESQIKSYGD
;
A
#
# COMPACT_ATOMS: atom_id res chain seq x y z
N MET A 1 6.92 4.68 -13.10
CA MET A 1 5.45 4.74 -12.89
C MET A 1 4.87 4.47 -14.26
N VAL A 2 3.81 3.66 -14.34
CA VAL A 2 3.19 3.39 -15.65
C VAL A 2 2.61 4.70 -16.18
N SER A 3 2.89 5.06 -17.44
CA SER A 3 2.33 6.28 -18.04
C SER A 3 0.82 6.13 -18.15
N LYS A 4 0.08 7.22 -17.93
CA LYS A 4 -1.36 7.25 -18.16
C LYS A 4 -1.69 6.89 -19.61
N GLU A 5 -0.86 7.33 -20.55
CA GLU A 5 -1.02 7.04 -21.98
C GLU A 5 -1.02 5.53 -22.27
N LEU A 6 -0.16 4.76 -21.57
CA LEU A 6 -0.11 3.31 -21.73
C LEU A 6 -1.35 2.64 -21.14
N LEU A 7 -1.84 3.12 -20.00
CA LEU A 7 -3.07 2.59 -19.40
C LEU A 7 -4.27 2.85 -20.32
N ASP A 8 -4.38 4.08 -20.85
CA ASP A 8 -5.42 4.45 -21.79
C ASP A 8 -5.35 3.60 -23.07
N GLU A 9 -4.16 3.21 -23.54
CA GLU A 9 -3.99 2.27 -24.65
C GLU A 9 -4.47 0.86 -24.31
N LEU A 10 -4.12 0.35 -23.13
CA LEU A 10 -4.58 -0.97 -22.68
C LEU A 10 -6.11 -1.01 -22.57
N ASP A 11 -6.71 0.05 -22.02
CA ASP A 11 -8.16 0.22 -21.93
C ASP A 11 -8.81 0.28 -23.33
N ARG A 12 -8.27 1.08 -24.26
CA ARG A 12 -8.76 1.14 -25.64
C ARG A 12 -8.73 -0.23 -26.33
N ASN A 13 -7.70 -1.03 -26.08
CA ASN A 13 -7.55 -2.37 -26.63
C ASN A 13 -8.30 -3.45 -25.83
N HIS A 14 -9.05 -3.08 -24.77
CA HIS A 14 -9.80 -4.00 -23.92
C HIS A 14 -8.91 -5.10 -23.29
N ILE A 15 -7.66 -4.74 -22.99
CA ILE A 15 -6.70 -5.64 -22.36
C ILE A 15 -6.83 -5.50 -20.85
N GLU A 16 -7.18 -6.59 -20.17
CA GLU A 16 -7.24 -6.61 -18.70
C GLU A 16 -5.83 -6.52 -18.10
N TYR A 17 -5.67 -5.66 -17.07
CA TYR A 17 -4.39 -5.47 -16.40
C TYR A 17 -4.51 -5.28 -14.89
N ILE A 18 -3.41 -5.53 -14.18
CA ILE A 18 -3.20 -5.12 -12.79
C ILE A 18 -1.88 -4.38 -12.72
N VAL A 19 -1.90 -3.14 -12.24
CA VAL A 19 -0.72 -2.27 -12.17
C VAL A 19 -0.33 -2.03 -10.73
N GLY A 20 0.95 -2.30 -10.42
CA GLY A 20 1.54 -1.97 -9.13
C GLY A 20 1.79 -0.47 -9.00
N MET A 21 1.19 0.16 -7.98
CA MET A 21 1.41 1.56 -7.66
C MET A 21 2.24 1.72 -6.38
N ARG A 22 3.18 2.68 -6.38
CA ARG A 22 3.92 3.03 -5.17
C ARG A 22 3.03 3.90 -4.29
N MET A 23 2.71 3.44 -3.08
CA MET A 23 1.83 4.13 -2.13
C MET A 23 2.18 5.61 -1.94
N ARG A 24 3.48 5.93 -1.81
CA ARG A 24 3.97 7.30 -1.60
C ARG A 24 3.76 8.29 -2.75
N LYS A 25 3.46 7.81 -3.96
CA LYS A 25 3.34 8.67 -5.16
C LYS A 25 1.92 8.80 -5.69
N ALA A 26 0.97 8.02 -5.18
CA ALA A 26 -0.41 8.04 -5.65
C ALA A 26 -1.28 8.77 -4.62
N LYS A 27 -1.81 9.94 -5.01
CA LYS A 27 -2.61 10.82 -4.13
C LYS A 27 -3.88 10.12 -3.62
N GLU A 28 -4.49 9.30 -4.48
CA GLU A 28 -5.73 8.55 -4.21
C GLU A 28 -5.54 7.42 -3.18
N VAL A 29 -4.30 6.99 -2.91
CA VAL A 29 -4.03 5.88 -1.97
C VAL A 29 -4.53 6.23 -0.57
N GLY A 30 -4.43 7.49 -0.15
CA GLY A 30 -4.91 7.91 1.17
C GLY A 30 -6.42 7.72 1.33
N GLU A 31 -7.20 7.96 0.28
CA GLU A 31 -8.66 7.79 0.30
C GLU A 31 -9.04 6.31 0.18
N VAL A 32 -8.38 5.58 -0.73
CA VAL A 32 -8.57 4.13 -0.92
C VAL A 32 -8.31 3.35 0.37
N LEU A 33 -7.27 3.70 1.14
CA LEU A 33 -6.94 3.04 2.41
C LEU A 33 -7.93 3.38 3.54
N LYS A 34 -8.55 4.57 3.50
CA LYS A 34 -9.57 4.97 4.49
C LYS A 34 -10.91 4.31 4.24
N THR A 35 -11.20 3.94 2.99
CA THR A 35 -12.45 3.25 2.65
C THR A 35 -12.58 1.99 3.49
N GLY A 36 -13.65 1.89 4.28
CA GLY A 36 -13.97 0.71 5.09
C GLY A 36 -14.26 -0.52 4.22
N GLY A 37 -14.29 -1.71 4.82
CA GLY A 37 -14.64 -2.95 4.10
C GLY A 37 -13.79 -4.16 4.48
N LYS A 38 -14.32 -5.35 4.22
CA LYS A 38 -13.73 -6.62 4.66
C LYS A 38 -12.65 -7.08 3.70
N TYR A 39 -11.56 -7.61 4.25
CA TYR A 39 -10.56 -8.32 3.49
C TYR A 39 -10.99 -9.77 3.24
N LYS A 40 -10.74 -10.26 2.04
CA LYS A 40 -10.81 -11.68 1.69
C LYS A 40 -9.43 -12.31 1.84
N VAL A 41 -9.35 -13.42 2.56
CA VAL A 41 -8.12 -14.21 2.64
C VAL A 41 -7.98 -15.00 1.35
N VAL A 42 -6.94 -14.72 0.58
CA VAL A 42 -6.63 -15.44 -0.68
C VAL A 42 -5.61 -16.54 -0.42
N ARG A 43 -4.65 -16.28 0.46
CA ARG A 43 -3.66 -17.22 1.00
C ARG A 43 -3.35 -16.83 2.44
N ASP A 44 -2.71 -17.70 3.21
CA ASP A 44 -2.37 -17.46 4.62
C ASP A 44 -1.65 -16.11 4.86
N LYS A 45 -0.82 -15.69 3.90
CA LYS A 45 -0.02 -14.45 3.97
C LYS A 45 -0.57 -13.31 3.10
N LEU A 46 -1.73 -13.48 2.47
CA LEU A 46 -2.27 -12.50 1.52
C LEU A 46 -3.77 -12.28 1.73
N ARG A 47 -4.08 -11.08 2.22
CA ARG A 47 -5.43 -10.56 2.37
C ARG A 47 -5.66 -9.53 1.29
N VAL A 48 -6.73 -9.69 0.51
CA VAL A 48 -7.06 -8.79 -0.60
C VAL A 48 -8.39 -8.12 -0.33
N LYS A 49 -8.49 -6.84 -0.69
CA LYS A 49 -9.72 -6.08 -0.63
C LYS A 49 -9.88 -5.27 -1.91
N GLU A 50 -11.08 -5.30 -2.45
CA GLU A 50 -11.45 -4.50 -3.61
C GLU A 50 -12.13 -3.21 -3.14
N VAL A 51 -11.69 -2.09 -3.70
CA VAL A 51 -12.22 -0.76 -3.40
C VAL A 51 -12.41 -0.01 -4.71
N TRP A 52 -13.56 0.64 -4.84
CA TRP A 52 -13.83 1.59 -5.91
C TRP A 52 -13.61 3.00 -5.37
N CYS A 53 -12.78 3.79 -6.05
CA CYS A 53 -12.56 5.20 -5.74
C CYS A 53 -12.72 5.97 -7.05
N ASP A 54 -13.65 6.91 -7.07
CA ASP A 54 -14.12 7.59 -8.27
C ASP A 54 -14.49 6.61 -9.39
N ALA A 55 -13.78 6.65 -10.52
CA ALA A 55 -13.98 5.78 -11.67
C ALA A 55 -12.98 4.60 -11.72
N ASN A 56 -12.08 4.49 -10.76
CA ASN A 56 -10.97 3.54 -10.77
C ASN A 56 -11.17 2.42 -9.74
N ARG A 57 -10.81 1.20 -10.15
CA ARG A 57 -10.85 0.00 -9.30
C ARG A 57 -9.48 -0.26 -8.68
N TYR A 58 -9.42 -0.27 -7.35
CA TYR A 58 -8.19 -0.52 -6.59
C TYR A 58 -8.27 -1.87 -5.90
N ILE A 59 -7.13 -2.58 -5.92
CA ILE A 59 -6.94 -3.84 -5.23
C ILE A 59 -5.91 -3.63 -4.13
N ILE A 60 -6.35 -3.66 -2.88
CA ILE A 60 -5.48 -3.54 -1.71
C ILE A 60 -4.99 -4.93 -1.34
N CYS A 61 -3.68 -5.14 -1.42
CA CYS A 61 -3.02 -6.36 -0.98
C CYS A 61 -2.33 -6.10 0.37
N TYR A 62 -2.80 -6.77 1.41
CA TYR A 62 -2.26 -6.69 2.76
C TYR A 62 -1.65 -8.03 3.17
N ASN A 63 -0.38 -8.02 3.55
CA ASN A 63 0.30 -9.18 4.12
C ASN A 63 0.42 -8.99 5.65
N PRO A 64 -0.39 -9.69 6.46
CA PRO A 64 -0.42 -9.49 7.91
C PRO A 64 0.91 -9.88 8.57
N ILE A 65 1.62 -10.88 8.03
CA ILE A 65 2.89 -11.33 8.59
C ILE A 65 3.96 -10.26 8.37
N GLN A 66 4.07 -9.76 7.14
CA GLN A 66 5.04 -8.71 6.83
C GLN A 66 4.73 -7.43 7.61
N ALA A 67 3.45 -7.09 7.79
CA ALA A 67 3.04 -5.91 8.54
C ALA A 67 3.50 -5.98 10.01
N GLU A 68 3.42 -7.15 10.66
CA GLU A 68 3.91 -7.34 12.03
C GLU A 68 5.44 -7.19 12.11
N TYR A 69 6.18 -7.75 11.14
CA TYR A 69 7.63 -7.57 11.07
C TYR A 69 8.02 -6.09 10.87
N ASP A 70 7.33 -5.40 9.96
CA ASP A 70 7.56 -3.98 9.67
C ASP A 70 7.21 -3.09 10.88
N GLU A 71 6.24 -3.51 11.71
CA GLU A 71 5.89 -2.84 12.96
C GLU A 71 7.01 -2.95 14.00
N LYS A 72 7.48 -4.16 14.29
CA LYS A 72 8.60 -4.39 15.22
C LYS A 72 9.87 -3.66 14.77
N ALA A 73 10.21 -3.74 13.49
CA ALA A 73 11.38 -3.05 12.94
C ALA A 73 11.28 -1.53 13.11
N ARG A 74 10.07 -0.96 13.01
CA ARG A 74 9.84 0.46 13.22
C ARG A 74 9.99 0.85 14.69
N GLU A 75 9.45 0.05 15.61
CA GLU A 75 9.58 0.27 17.05
C GLU A 75 11.05 0.25 17.48
N GLU A 76 11.82 -0.74 17.03
CA GLU A 76 13.26 -0.83 17.29
C GLU A 76 14.01 0.39 16.74
N MET A 77 13.68 0.82 15.52
CA MET A 77 14.29 1.99 14.91
C MET A 77 13.99 3.27 15.68
N VAL A 78 12.74 3.46 16.11
CA VAL A 78 12.32 4.63 16.92
C VAL A 78 13.06 4.62 18.26
N ALA A 79 13.07 3.51 18.98
CA ALA A 79 13.77 3.41 20.27
C ALA A 79 15.27 3.72 20.15
N LYS A 80 15.91 3.27 19.06
CA LYS A 80 17.31 3.56 18.77
C LYS A 80 17.53 5.05 18.51
N LEU A 81 16.67 5.68 17.70
CA LEU A 81 16.76 7.11 17.39
C LEU A 81 16.54 7.96 18.64
N GLU A 82 15.57 7.62 19.48
CA GLU A 82 15.32 8.30 20.76
C GLU A 82 16.54 8.22 21.69
N SER A 83 17.15 7.04 21.80
CA SER A 83 18.38 6.85 22.58
C SER A 83 19.53 7.69 22.06
N GLN A 84 19.70 7.78 20.73
CA GLN A 84 20.72 8.62 20.11
C GLN A 84 20.48 10.09 20.39
N ILE A 85 19.25 10.58 20.22
CA ILE A 85 18.90 11.99 20.51
C ILE A 85 19.22 12.32 21.97
N LYS A 86 18.87 11.43 22.90
CA LYS A 86 19.19 11.62 24.32
C LYS A 86 20.70 11.69 24.57
N SER A 87 21.48 10.81 23.95
CA SER A 87 22.94 10.80 24.10
C SER A 87 23.66 12.00 23.47
N TYR A 88 23.05 12.69 22.49
CA TYR A 88 23.61 13.89 21.87
C TYR A 88 23.18 15.19 22.58
N GLY A 89 22.22 15.12 23.50
CA GLY A 89 21.71 16.25 24.26
C GLY A 89 22.33 16.43 25.65
N ASP A 90 23.19 15.49 26.08
CA ASP A 90 24.10 15.57 27.24
C ASP A 90 25.51 15.94 26.76
#